data_AF-A0A6H0SR05-F1
#
_entry.id   AF-A0A6H0SR05-F1
#
_cell.length_a   1.000
_cell.length_b   1.000
_cell.length_c   1.000
_cell.angle_alpha   90.00
_cell.angle_beta   90.00
_cell.angle_gamma   90.00
#
_symmetry.space_group_name_H-M   'P 1'
#
loop_
_entity.id
_entity.type
_entity.pdbx_description
1 polymer ?
#
loop_
_entity_poly.entity_id
_entity_poly.type
_entity_poly.pdbx_seq_one_letter_code
_entity_poly.pdbx_strand_id
1 'polypeptide(L)'
;MASLLLTGCGQGTDPGANKSSDSQSSNAAQPSDNQSENAVDQETLLETNDQLSTQLGDAYVQGWIKDGKLHVSTTSEGKLSAIKEAGAEGHVVPYSNKELRSAISEIMKWQSQQQNPINSSIHAYTLNPETGGITLSVDKSQIDAITKLIEKDKPIGDIPVDLKPSGGIATPANS
;
A
#
# COMPACT_ATOMS: atom_id res chain seq x y z
N MET A 1 41.09 -39.45 -4.59
CA MET A 1 40.95 -38.09 -4.05
C MET A 1 41.43 -37.13 -5.11
N ALA A 2 40.51 -36.38 -5.73
CA ALA A 2 40.83 -35.42 -6.77
C ALA A 2 40.45 -34.03 -6.24
N SER A 3 41.47 -33.26 -5.90
CA SER A 3 41.37 -31.84 -5.55
C SER A 3 41.23 -31.02 -6.82
N LEU A 4 40.26 -30.11 -6.87
CA LEU A 4 40.19 -29.03 -7.86
C LEU A 4 40.28 -27.71 -7.10
N LEU A 5 41.36 -26.97 -7.40
CA LEU A 5 41.79 -25.74 -6.76
C LEU A 5 41.14 -24.49 -7.39
N LEU A 6 40.92 -23.49 -6.54
CA LEU A 6 40.60 -22.10 -6.88
C LEU A 6 41.75 -21.42 -7.64
N THR A 7 41.41 -20.62 -8.67
CA THR A 7 42.03 -19.32 -9.04
C THR A 7 41.18 -18.76 -10.20
N GLY A 8 40.76 -17.49 -10.29
CA GLY A 8 41.33 -16.26 -9.76
C GLY A 8 42.27 -15.62 -10.79
N CYS A 9 41.73 -14.93 -11.80
CA CYS A 9 42.46 -14.13 -12.81
C CYS A 9 41.77 -12.75 -12.91
N GLY A 10 42.41 -11.59 -13.04
CA GLY A 10 43.82 -11.19 -13.14
C GLY A 10 43.95 -9.73 -12.63
N GLN A 11 45.08 -9.27 -12.08
CA GLN A 11 46.29 -8.73 -12.75
C GLN A 11 45.99 -7.57 -13.73
N GLY A 12 46.64 -6.40 -13.69
CA GLY A 12 47.80 -5.87 -12.92
C GLY A 12 47.55 -4.39 -12.56
N THR A 13 48.45 -3.61 -11.97
CA THR A 13 49.93 -3.53 -12.05
C THR A 13 50.45 -2.73 -10.84
N ASP A 14 51.65 -3.05 -10.36
CA ASP A 14 52.49 -2.24 -9.44
C ASP A 14 53.71 -1.71 -10.26
N PRO A 15 54.64 -0.85 -9.76
CA PRO A 15 54.66 0.00 -8.56
C PRO A 15 55.20 1.45 -8.80
N GLY A 16 55.04 2.34 -7.82
CA GLY A 16 55.75 3.64 -7.82
C GLY A 16 55.45 4.51 -6.59
N ALA A 17 56.47 4.76 -5.77
CA ALA A 17 56.39 5.39 -4.45
C ALA A 17 56.46 6.94 -4.44
N ASN A 18 56.01 7.50 -3.30
CA ASN A 18 56.39 8.75 -2.62
C ASN A 18 55.67 10.10 -2.90
N LYS A 19 54.97 10.54 -1.83
CA LYS A 19 55.04 11.83 -1.07
C LYS A 19 54.58 13.17 -1.67
N SER A 20 53.62 13.73 -0.91
CA SER A 20 53.57 15.08 -0.29
C SER A 20 53.00 16.30 -1.06
N SER A 21 52.00 16.88 -0.37
CA SER A 21 51.73 18.31 -0.12
C SER A 21 50.87 19.13 -1.09
N ASP A 22 49.73 19.56 -0.52
CA ASP A 22 49.07 20.88 -0.54
C ASP A 22 48.78 21.58 -1.88
N SER A 23 47.48 21.81 -2.17
CA SER A 23 46.87 23.16 -2.17
C SER A 23 45.42 23.15 -2.67
N GLN A 24 44.59 23.96 -1.98
CA GLN A 24 43.26 24.48 -2.32
C GLN A 24 42.82 24.43 -3.80
N SER A 25 41.59 23.97 -4.03
CA SER A 25 40.68 24.68 -4.96
C SER A 25 39.23 24.42 -4.60
N SER A 26 38.55 25.51 -4.27
CA SER A 26 37.13 25.66 -4.07
C SER A 26 36.39 25.21 -5.33
N ASN A 27 35.45 24.28 -5.22
CA ASN A 27 34.35 24.23 -6.17
C ASN A 27 33.06 23.96 -5.40
N ALA A 28 32.26 25.02 -5.32
CA ALA A 28 30.91 25.00 -4.79
C ALA A 28 30.09 23.97 -5.60
N ALA A 29 29.70 22.88 -4.95
CA ALA A 29 28.65 22.01 -5.45
C ALA A 29 27.33 22.77 -5.29
N GLN A 30 26.92 23.43 -6.37
CA GLN A 30 25.62 24.03 -6.55
C GLN A 30 24.56 22.93 -6.37
N PRO A 31 23.60 23.04 -5.44
CA PRO A 31 22.42 22.19 -5.46
C PRO A 31 21.64 22.55 -6.73
N SER A 32 21.44 21.60 -7.62
CA SER A 32 20.48 21.75 -8.71
C SER A 32 19.08 21.74 -8.09
N ASP A 33 18.57 22.91 -7.74
CA ASP A 33 17.14 23.15 -7.51
C ASP A 33 16.42 22.96 -8.84
N ASN A 34 16.12 21.70 -9.15
CA ASN A 34 15.13 21.34 -10.16
C ASN A 34 13.77 21.19 -9.46
N GLN A 35 13.33 22.25 -8.76
CA GLN A 35 11.95 22.35 -8.29
C GLN A 35 11.07 22.65 -9.50
N SER A 36 10.46 21.60 -10.03
CA SER A 36 9.33 21.72 -10.95
C SER A 36 8.16 22.34 -10.17
N GLU A 37 7.80 23.59 -10.47
CA GLU A 37 6.74 24.38 -9.81
C GLU A 37 5.31 23.82 -9.99
N ASN A 38 5.14 22.62 -10.53
CA ASN A 38 3.86 21.91 -10.62
C ASN A 38 3.95 20.41 -10.28
N ALA A 39 5.07 19.96 -9.70
CA ALA A 39 5.12 18.61 -9.14
C ALA A 39 4.35 18.60 -7.82
N VAL A 40 3.30 17.79 -7.75
CA VAL A 40 2.68 17.44 -6.46
C VAL A 40 3.79 16.93 -5.55
N ASP A 41 4.01 17.63 -4.45
CA ASP A 41 5.01 17.22 -3.47
C ASP A 41 4.49 16.00 -2.71
N GLN A 42 4.85 14.83 -3.22
CA GLN A 42 4.43 13.55 -2.67
C GLN A 42 4.93 13.35 -1.23
N GLU A 43 6.09 13.90 -0.87
CA GLU A 43 6.62 13.80 0.49
C GLU A 43 5.73 14.58 1.45
N THR A 44 5.39 15.83 1.09
CA THR A 44 4.46 16.65 1.87
C THR A 44 3.10 15.95 2.06
N LEU A 45 2.57 15.28 1.04
CA LEU A 45 1.30 14.53 1.16
C LEU A 45 1.41 13.33 2.11
N LEU A 46 2.54 12.62 2.10
CA LEU A 46 2.78 11.49 3.00
C LEU A 46 2.93 11.97 4.45
N GLU A 47 3.73 13.02 4.69
CA GLU A 47 3.87 13.63 6.02
C GLU A 47 2.54 14.13 6.57
N THR A 48 1.74 14.79 5.72
CA THR A 48 0.39 15.26 6.10
C THR A 48 -0.51 14.09 6.48
N ASN A 49 -0.45 12.98 5.73
CA ASN A 49 -1.22 11.78 6.04
C ASN A 49 -0.82 11.17 7.39
N ASP A 50 0.48 11.12 7.70
CA ASP A 50 0.98 10.58 8.97
C ASP A 50 0.55 11.46 10.15
N GLN A 51 0.61 12.79 10.01
CA GLN A 51 0.10 13.74 10.98
C GLN A 51 -1.40 13.55 11.23
N LEU A 52 -2.19 13.47 10.16
CA LEU A 52 -3.63 13.23 10.26
C LEU A 52 -3.93 11.88 10.90
N SER A 53 -3.21 10.81 10.55
CA SER A 53 -3.41 9.50 11.18
C SER A 53 -3.22 9.56 12.70
N THR A 54 -2.24 10.33 13.17
CA THR A 54 -1.96 10.53 14.59
C THR A 54 -3.03 11.39 15.27
N GLN A 55 -3.42 12.51 14.65
CA GLN A 55 -4.41 13.43 15.20
C GLN A 55 -5.81 12.81 15.27
N LEU A 56 -6.16 12.02 14.26
CA LEU A 56 -7.45 11.37 14.17
C LEU A 56 -7.50 10.09 15.02
N GLY A 57 -6.38 9.45 15.32
CA GLY A 57 -6.31 8.25 16.16
C GLY A 57 -7.27 7.16 15.66
N ASP A 58 -8.06 6.57 16.56
CA ASP A 58 -9.00 5.50 16.21
C ASP A 58 -10.08 5.88 15.18
N ALA A 59 -10.31 7.19 15.00
CA ALA A 59 -11.24 7.68 13.98
C ALA A 59 -10.62 7.74 12.58
N TYR A 60 -9.29 7.63 12.44
CA TYR A 60 -8.63 7.52 11.15
C TYR A 60 -8.89 6.12 10.57
N VAL A 61 -9.39 6.08 9.34
CA VAL A 61 -9.59 4.81 8.63
C VAL A 61 -8.45 4.57 7.66
N GLN A 62 -8.28 5.40 6.64
CA GLN A 62 -7.15 5.31 5.72
C GLN A 62 -7.06 6.55 4.81
N GLY A 63 -5.83 6.96 4.49
CA GLY A 63 -5.55 7.96 3.46
C GLY A 63 -5.17 7.35 2.11
N TRP A 64 -5.48 8.09 1.04
CA TRP A 64 -5.06 7.77 -0.33
C TRP A 64 -4.85 9.04 -1.14
N ILE A 65 -4.05 8.94 -2.21
CA ILE A 65 -3.82 10.07 -3.13
C ILE A 65 -4.66 9.86 -4.38
N LYS A 66 -5.44 10.88 -4.74
CA LYS A 66 -6.26 10.92 -5.95
C LYS A 66 -6.22 12.33 -6.52
N ASP A 67 -6.06 12.43 -7.84
CA ASP A 67 -6.00 13.71 -8.56
C ASP A 67 -5.01 14.74 -7.96
N GLY A 68 -3.88 14.24 -7.45
CA GLY A 68 -2.83 15.06 -6.84
C GLY A 68 -3.14 15.59 -5.44
N LYS A 69 -4.20 15.09 -4.79
CA LYS A 69 -4.61 15.50 -3.44
C LYS A 69 -4.64 14.31 -2.49
N LEU A 70 -4.40 14.59 -1.21
CA LEU A 70 -4.63 13.63 -0.14
C LEU A 70 -6.13 13.58 0.18
N HIS A 71 -6.69 12.38 0.14
CA HIS A 71 -8.02 12.07 0.65
C HIS A 71 -7.86 11.22 1.91
N VAL A 72 -8.69 11.45 2.92
CA VAL A 72 -8.65 10.72 4.20
C VAL A 72 -10.05 10.30 4.59
N SER A 73 -10.23 9.01 4.85
CA SER A 73 -11.47 8.49 5.41
C SER A 73 -11.42 8.46 6.94
N THR A 74 -12.54 8.82 7.56
CA THR A 74 -12.71 8.85 9.00
C THR A 74 -14.08 8.34 9.42
N THR A 75 -14.20 7.75 10.61
CA THR A 75 -15.50 7.41 11.21
C THR A 75 -16.16 8.57 11.95
N SER A 76 -15.50 9.74 12.03
CA SER A 76 -15.96 10.86 12.82
C SER A 76 -16.18 12.11 11.98
N GLU A 77 -17.44 12.49 11.81
CA GLU A 77 -17.81 13.76 11.17
C GLU A 77 -17.18 14.97 11.89
N GLY A 78 -17.06 14.90 13.22
CA GLY A 78 -16.44 15.95 14.03
C GLY A 78 -14.94 16.16 13.76
N LYS A 79 -14.26 15.23 13.07
CA LYS A 79 -12.85 15.36 12.69
C LYS A 79 -12.63 15.83 11.26
N LEU A 80 -13.69 16.06 10.48
CA LEU A 80 -13.56 16.55 9.09
C LEU A 80 -12.89 17.92 9.01
N SER A 81 -13.10 18.79 9.99
CA SER A 81 -12.46 20.12 10.00
C SER A 81 -10.94 20.01 10.07
N ALA A 82 -10.41 19.12 10.92
CA ALA A 82 -8.97 18.89 11.02
C ALA A 82 -8.37 18.37 9.70
N ILE A 83 -9.07 17.48 8.99
CA ILE A 83 -8.65 16.99 7.67
C ILE A 83 -8.59 18.14 6.65
N LYS A 84 -9.64 18.98 6.61
CA LYS A 84 -9.72 20.11 5.67
C LYS A 84 -8.68 21.20 5.97
N GLU A 85 -8.43 21.49 7.26
CA GLU A 85 -7.40 22.42 7.70
C GLU A 85 -5.99 21.97 7.28
N ALA A 86 -5.75 20.66 7.24
CA ALA A 86 -4.52 20.07 6.72
C ALA A 86 -4.43 20.04 5.18
N GLY A 87 -5.41 20.62 4.47
CA GLY A 87 -5.43 20.66 3.01
C GLY A 87 -5.86 19.35 2.33
N ALA A 88 -6.35 18.38 3.10
CA ALA A 88 -6.83 17.10 2.59
C ALA A 88 -8.36 17.08 2.41
N GLU A 89 -8.85 16.14 1.61
CA GLU A 89 -10.27 15.90 1.41
C GLU A 89 -10.77 14.81 2.37
N GLY A 90 -11.67 15.18 3.29
CA GLY A 90 -12.20 14.25 4.29
C GLY A 90 -13.46 13.51 3.84
N HIS A 91 -13.51 12.20 4.10
CA HIS A 91 -14.62 11.30 3.78
C HIS A 91 -15.12 10.62 5.05
N VAL A 92 -16.41 10.69 5.35
CA VAL A 92 -16.96 9.96 6.50
C VAL A 92 -17.40 8.58 6.04
N VAL A 93 -16.91 7.55 6.73
CA VAL A 93 -17.23 6.14 6.45
C VAL A 93 -17.77 5.45 7.71
N PRO A 94 -18.65 4.45 7.58
CA PRO A 94 -19.33 3.87 8.73
C PRO A 94 -18.47 2.91 9.56
N TYR A 95 -17.42 2.32 8.97
CA TYR A 95 -16.60 1.29 9.61
C TYR A 95 -15.17 1.77 9.87
N SER A 96 -14.65 1.44 11.04
CA SER A 96 -13.26 1.74 11.44
C SER A 96 -12.25 0.87 10.71
N ASN A 97 -10.98 1.30 10.68
CA ASN A 97 -9.88 0.48 10.14
C ASN A 97 -9.83 -0.92 10.77
N LYS A 98 -10.07 -1.00 12.09
CA LYS A 98 -10.08 -2.24 12.85
C LYS A 98 -11.20 -3.17 12.40
N GLU A 99 -12.42 -2.66 12.21
CA GLU A 99 -13.56 -3.44 11.72
C GLU A 99 -13.31 -3.96 10.30
N LEU A 100 -12.78 -3.12 9.41
CA LEU A 100 -12.47 -3.52 8.03
C LEU A 100 -11.36 -4.58 7.97
N ARG A 101 -10.33 -4.47 8.81
CA ARG A 101 -9.29 -5.51 8.93
C ARG A 101 -9.86 -6.82 9.48
N SER A 102 -10.74 -6.75 10.47
CA SER A 102 -11.43 -7.94 10.98
C SER A 102 -12.32 -8.58 9.91
N ALA A 103 -12.98 -7.76 9.09
CA ALA A 103 -13.80 -8.23 7.98
C ALA A 103 -12.97 -8.99 6.93
N ILE A 104 -11.76 -8.52 6.63
CA ILE A 104 -10.83 -9.27 5.76
C ILE A 104 -10.55 -10.66 6.33
N SER A 105 -10.27 -10.79 7.62
CA SER A 105 -10.05 -12.09 8.26
C SER A 105 -11.28 -13.02 8.17
N GLU A 106 -12.48 -12.48 8.36
CA GLU A 106 -13.72 -13.25 8.22
C GLU A 106 -13.97 -13.68 6.75
N ILE A 107 -13.68 -12.83 5.76
CA ILE A 107 -13.74 -13.26 4.34
C ILE A 107 -12.70 -14.35 4.06
N MET A 108 -11.47 -14.24 4.55
CA MET A 108 -10.45 -15.27 4.35
C MET A 108 -10.89 -16.62 4.91
N LYS A 109 -11.48 -16.61 6.12
CA LYS A 109 -12.05 -17.80 6.76
C LYS A 109 -13.25 -18.35 6.00
N TRP A 110 -14.14 -17.49 5.53
CA TRP A 110 -15.28 -17.90 4.69
C TRP A 110 -14.81 -18.52 3.37
N GLN A 111 -13.79 -17.94 2.72
CA GLN A 111 -13.22 -18.45 1.48
C GLN A 111 -12.57 -19.82 1.67
N SER A 112 -11.87 -20.05 2.78
CA SER A 112 -11.21 -21.33 3.05
C SER A 112 -12.20 -22.49 3.21
N GLN A 113 -13.46 -22.19 3.52
CA GLN A 113 -14.56 -23.15 3.59
C GLN A 113 -15.23 -23.45 2.24
N GLN A 114 -14.91 -22.69 1.19
CA GLN A 114 -15.47 -22.89 -0.14
C GLN A 114 -14.78 -24.06 -0.86
N GLN A 115 -15.41 -24.55 -1.92
CA GLN A 115 -14.78 -25.53 -2.83
C GLN A 115 -13.96 -24.83 -3.91
N ASN A 116 -13.02 -25.56 -4.51
CA ASN A 116 -12.36 -25.11 -5.74
C ASN A 116 -13.42 -24.86 -6.84
N PRO A 117 -13.25 -23.82 -7.69
CA PRO A 117 -12.12 -22.88 -7.71
C PRO A 117 -12.27 -21.69 -6.73
N ILE A 118 -13.42 -21.54 -6.05
CA ILE A 118 -13.73 -20.35 -5.24
C ILE A 118 -12.70 -20.14 -4.12
N ASN A 119 -12.31 -21.21 -3.42
CA ASN A 119 -11.38 -21.13 -2.30
C ASN A 119 -10.00 -20.56 -2.64
N SER A 120 -9.62 -20.49 -3.91
CA SER A 120 -8.32 -20.01 -4.40
C SER A 120 -8.44 -18.84 -5.38
N SER A 121 -9.66 -18.36 -5.63
CA SER A 121 -9.96 -17.35 -6.66
C SER A 121 -9.87 -15.90 -6.20
N ILE A 122 -9.75 -15.64 -4.89
CA ILE A 122 -9.45 -14.30 -4.36
C ILE A 122 -7.94 -14.21 -4.13
N HIS A 123 -7.30 -13.31 -4.88
CA HIS A 123 -5.85 -13.12 -4.92
C HIS A 123 -5.35 -12.05 -3.94
N ALA A 124 -6.19 -11.08 -3.57
CA ALA A 124 -5.83 -10.03 -2.62
C ALA A 124 -7.06 -9.41 -1.95
N TYR A 125 -6.83 -8.87 -0.75
CA TYR A 125 -7.82 -8.19 0.07
C TYR A 125 -7.24 -6.83 0.46
N THR A 126 -7.95 -5.76 0.14
CA THR A 126 -7.54 -4.41 0.48
C THR A 126 -8.71 -3.67 1.11
N LEU A 127 -8.43 -2.71 1.97
CA LEU A 127 -9.43 -1.77 2.41
C LEU A 127 -9.84 -0.88 1.22
N ASN A 128 -11.10 -0.49 1.17
CA ASN A 128 -11.60 0.52 0.24
C ASN A 128 -12.05 1.76 1.02
N PRO A 129 -11.17 2.77 1.17
CA PRO A 129 -11.51 3.97 1.91
C PRO A 129 -12.52 4.88 1.19
N GLU A 130 -12.72 4.71 -0.12
CA GLU A 130 -13.72 5.48 -0.88
C GLU A 130 -15.15 5.02 -0.58
N THR A 131 -15.35 3.70 -0.46
CA THR A 131 -16.67 3.12 -0.15
C THR A 131 -16.87 2.84 1.34
N GLY A 132 -15.81 2.95 2.14
CA GLY A 132 -15.82 2.56 3.55
C GLY A 132 -15.93 1.06 3.75
N GLY A 133 -15.44 0.26 2.79
CA GLY A 133 -15.56 -1.19 2.76
C GLY A 133 -14.24 -1.89 2.47
N ILE A 134 -14.30 -3.00 1.75
CA ILE A 134 -13.13 -3.74 1.27
C ILE A 134 -13.23 -4.04 -0.22
N THR A 135 -12.08 -4.18 -0.86
CA THR A 135 -11.96 -4.62 -2.24
C THR A 135 -11.30 -5.99 -2.29
N LEU A 136 -11.93 -6.91 -3.02
CA LEU A 136 -11.42 -8.24 -3.32
C LEU A 136 -10.88 -8.26 -4.75
N SER A 137 -9.61 -8.63 -4.91
CA SER A 137 -9.03 -8.88 -6.23
C SER A 137 -9.26 -10.33 -6.60
N VAL A 138 -10.10 -10.59 -7.60
CA VAL A 138 -10.68 -11.91 -7.89
C VAL A 138 -10.34 -12.37 -9.30
N ASP A 139 -10.14 -13.68 -9.51
CA ASP A 139 -10.11 -14.30 -10.83
C ASP A 139 -11.35 -13.86 -11.64
N LYS A 140 -11.11 -13.26 -12.81
CA LYS A 140 -12.16 -12.74 -13.69
C LYS A 140 -13.25 -13.78 -13.99
N SER A 141 -12.90 -15.06 -14.10
CA SER A 141 -13.85 -16.15 -14.37
C SER A 141 -14.78 -16.48 -13.19
N GLN A 142 -14.41 -16.06 -11.97
CA GLN A 142 -15.11 -16.39 -10.73
C GLN A 142 -15.86 -15.20 -10.10
N ILE A 143 -15.74 -13.98 -10.64
CA ILE A 143 -16.40 -12.77 -10.09
C ILE A 143 -17.89 -13.02 -9.85
N ASP A 144 -18.64 -13.46 -10.87
CA ASP A 144 -20.09 -13.64 -10.75
C ASP A 144 -20.47 -14.70 -9.71
N ALA A 145 -19.66 -15.75 -9.58
CA ALA A 145 -19.88 -16.81 -8.61
C ALA A 145 -19.62 -16.30 -7.19
N ILE A 146 -18.52 -15.57 -6.98
CA ILE A 146 -18.17 -14.98 -5.69
C ILE A 146 -19.20 -13.93 -5.28
N THR A 147 -19.62 -13.04 -6.17
CA THR A 147 -20.65 -12.03 -5.89
C THR A 147 -21.91 -12.70 -5.32
N LYS A 148 -22.43 -13.73 -6.01
CA LYS A 148 -23.63 -14.46 -5.56
C LYS A 148 -23.43 -15.13 -4.21
N LEU A 149 -22.26 -15.71 -3.97
CA LEU A 149 -21.97 -16.36 -2.69
C LEU A 149 -21.83 -15.35 -1.55
N ILE A 150 -21.17 -14.21 -1.78
CA ILE A 150 -21.06 -13.12 -0.79
C ILE A 150 -22.43 -12.51 -0.49
N GLU A 151 -23.27 -12.27 -1.50
CA GLU A 151 -24.64 -11.78 -1.31
C GLU A 151 -25.52 -12.75 -0.51
N LYS A 152 -25.35 -14.06 -0.77
CA LYS A 152 -26.08 -15.13 -0.08
C LYS A 152 -25.62 -15.33 1.36
N ASP A 153 -24.31 -15.45 1.56
CA ASP A 153 -23.72 -15.85 2.84
C ASP A 153 -23.47 -14.66 3.76
N LYS A 154 -23.31 -13.46 3.20
CA LYS A 154 -22.97 -12.21 3.90
C LYS A 154 -21.87 -12.42 4.97
N PRO A 155 -20.68 -12.90 4.58
CA PRO A 155 -19.65 -13.30 5.54
C PRO A 155 -19.19 -12.18 6.48
N ILE A 156 -19.42 -10.92 6.10
CA ILE A 156 -19.05 -9.73 6.87
C ILE A 156 -20.24 -8.79 7.10
N GLY A 157 -21.47 -9.30 7.03
CA GLY A 157 -22.68 -8.52 7.24
C GLY A 157 -22.89 -7.45 6.17
N ASP A 158 -23.06 -6.19 6.61
CA ASP A 158 -23.40 -5.05 5.75
C ASP A 158 -22.18 -4.25 5.27
N ILE A 159 -20.95 -4.68 5.61
CA ILE A 159 -19.73 -4.03 5.12
C ILE A 159 -19.67 -4.14 3.59
N PRO A 160 -19.53 -3.03 2.85
CA PRO A 160 -19.44 -3.06 1.40
C PRO A 160 -18.26 -3.90 0.89
N VAL A 161 -18.51 -4.69 -0.14
CA VAL A 161 -17.49 -5.50 -0.83
C VAL A 161 -17.46 -5.15 -2.31
N ASP A 162 -16.35 -4.60 -2.76
CA ASP A 162 -16.08 -4.34 -4.17
C ASP A 162 -15.25 -5.50 -4.75
N LEU A 163 -15.64 -6.01 -5.92
CA LEU A 163 -14.90 -7.05 -6.62
C LEU A 163 -14.17 -6.47 -7.83
N LYS A 164 -12.87 -6.71 -7.91
CA LYS A 164 -12.02 -6.27 -9.03
C LYS A 164 -11.38 -7.47 -9.72
N PRO A 165 -11.44 -7.58 -11.06
CA PRO A 165 -10.75 -8.64 -11.78
C PRO A 165 -9.23 -8.57 -11.59
N SER A 166 -8.62 -9.74 -11.43
CA SER A 166 -7.19 -9.93 -11.20
C SER A 166 -6.68 -11.18 -11.92
N GLY A 167 -5.49 -11.08 -12.51
CA GLY A 167 -4.74 -12.21 -13.06
C GLY A 167 -3.71 -12.78 -12.08
N GLY A 168 -3.91 -12.55 -10.77
CA GLY A 168 -3.06 -13.05 -9.71
C GLY A 168 -2.99 -14.59 -9.65
N ILE A 169 -2.09 -15.09 -8.81
CA ILE A 169 -1.88 -16.54 -8.66
C ILE A 169 -2.97 -17.11 -7.75
N ALA A 170 -3.65 -18.14 -8.23
CA ALA A 170 -4.65 -18.86 -7.46
C ALA A 170 -4.01 -19.45 -6.18
N THR A 171 -4.41 -18.92 -5.03
CA THR A 171 -3.83 -19.27 -3.73
C THR A 171 -4.96 -19.47 -2.74
N PRO A 172 -5.07 -20.63 -2.08
CA PRO A 172 -6.04 -20.82 -1.01
C PRO A 172 -5.87 -19.76 0.07
N ALA A 173 -6.98 -19.27 0.62
CA ALA A 173 -6.91 -18.40 1.80
C ALA A 173 -6.37 -19.18 3.00
N ASN A 174 -5.29 -18.69 3.62
CA ASN A 174 -4.77 -19.21 4.88
C ASN A 174 -5.41 -18.43 6.03
N SER A 175 -6.38 -19.03 6.71
CA SER A 175 -7.00 -18.50 7.93
C SER A 175 -6.19 -18.80 9.18
#